data_AF-A0A0G0T1G5-F1
#
_entry.id   AF-A0A0G0T1G5-F1
#
_cell.length_a   1.000
_cell.length_b   1.000
_cell.length_c   1.000
_cell.angle_alpha   90.00
_cell.angle_beta   90.00
_cell.angle_gamma   90.00
#
_symmetry.space_group_name_H-M   'P 1'
#
loop_
_entity.id
_entity.type
_entity.pdbx_description
1 polymer ?
#
loop_
_entity_poly.entity_id
_entity_poly.type
_entity_poly.pdbx_seq_one_letter_code
_entity_poly.pdbx_strand_id
1 'polypeptide(L)'
;MMCVRKEVDSYMIEQVLSERKDPFGILQSTKYVIEHADSVTIHPGRIRQLANQIRRKLSRNDVLTEEQFGRNAVNPQKVFLEDVVNFCFWTIPGKEKWNIEYPDGCVSDGWHALVACFDRALDEEVPVLDTSYLVAVTDKDVASLFRGRHDTEIPLLEKRGEFLREAGNALMNGYDGSVEKLLERADYNAVNIVREILRMFPSFRDMSHYKGEKVSLLKRAQIAAYDISLLPDVTIQDTEHLTIFADYKLPQILRGFGIVKYDPRLADKVNSYTILEANSPEEVEIRASTIWACELIAHEIGKPPVLVDNALWHLSQDMEKELAPYHRVLSTYY
;
A
#
# COMPACT_ATOMS: atom_id res chain seq x y z
N MET A 1 13.30 0.48 -39.56
CA MET A 1 12.27 -0.30 -38.85
C MET A 1 11.65 0.64 -37.83
N MET A 2 10.43 1.13 -38.10
CA MET A 2 9.78 2.18 -37.31
C MET A 2 9.55 1.68 -35.88
N CYS A 3 10.15 2.36 -34.92
CA CYS A 3 9.96 2.11 -33.49
C CYS A 3 8.57 2.65 -33.13
N VAL A 4 7.55 1.77 -33.10
CA VAL A 4 6.22 2.11 -32.58
C VAL A 4 6.36 2.23 -31.06
N ARG A 5 6.79 3.41 -30.58
CA ARG A 5 6.87 3.72 -29.15
C ARG A 5 5.52 4.25 -28.66
N LYS A 6 4.95 3.49 -27.72
CA LYS A 6 4.06 3.84 -26.59
C LYS A 6 2.81 4.68 -26.88
N GLU A 7 1.67 4.00 -27.04
CA GLU A 7 0.36 4.59 -26.77
C GLU A 7 0.10 4.61 -25.26
N VAL A 8 0.72 5.56 -24.58
CA VAL A 8 0.05 6.17 -23.43
C VAL A 8 -0.74 7.32 -24.03
N ASP A 9 -2.05 7.38 -23.80
CA ASP A 9 -2.89 8.47 -24.31
C ASP A 9 -2.52 9.75 -23.57
N SER A 10 -1.51 10.43 -24.12
CA SER A 10 -0.91 11.66 -23.59
C SER A 10 -1.98 12.70 -23.32
N TYR A 11 -3.05 12.74 -24.13
CA TYR A 11 -4.17 13.64 -23.91
C TYR A 11 -4.94 13.34 -22.61
N MET A 12 -5.28 12.07 -22.35
CA MET A 12 -5.98 11.70 -21.10
C MET A 12 -5.14 11.97 -19.86
N ILE A 13 -3.82 11.75 -19.94
CA ILE A 13 -2.92 12.04 -18.82
C ILE A 13 -2.88 13.53 -18.50
N GLU A 14 -2.71 14.38 -19.51
CA GLU A 14 -2.69 15.83 -19.32
C GLU A 14 -4.05 16.33 -18.81
N GLN A 15 -5.15 15.74 -19.26
CA GLN A 15 -6.48 16.04 -18.72
C GLN A 15 -6.56 15.71 -17.23
N VAL A 16 -6.18 14.49 -16.82
CA VAL A 16 -6.17 14.09 -15.40
C VAL A 16 -5.30 15.04 -14.56
N LEU A 17 -4.11 15.41 -15.04
CA LEU A 17 -3.24 16.36 -14.33
C LEU A 17 -3.86 17.76 -14.19
N SER A 18 -4.64 18.20 -15.19
CA SER A 18 -5.28 19.51 -15.14
C SER A 18 -6.46 19.57 -14.15
N GLU A 19 -7.11 18.43 -13.91
CA GLU A 19 -8.29 18.32 -13.05
C GLU A 19 -7.95 17.92 -11.61
N ARG A 20 -6.86 17.16 -11.41
CA ARG A 20 -6.47 16.61 -10.11
C ARG A 20 -5.42 17.46 -9.42
N LYS A 21 -5.63 17.71 -8.13
CA LYS A 21 -4.56 18.20 -7.27
C LYS A 21 -3.53 17.09 -7.06
N ASP A 22 -2.26 17.44 -7.13
CA ASP A 22 -1.13 16.55 -6.83
C ASP A 22 -0.29 17.13 -5.68
N PRO A 23 -0.82 17.11 -4.43
CA PRO A 23 -0.20 17.81 -3.31
C PRO A 23 1.15 17.23 -2.88
N PHE A 24 1.53 16.06 -3.41
CA PHE A 24 2.76 15.33 -3.09
C PHE A 24 3.70 15.14 -4.29
N GLY A 25 3.33 15.63 -5.47
CA GLY A 25 4.09 15.44 -6.71
C GLY A 25 4.14 13.98 -7.19
N ILE A 26 3.21 13.13 -6.76
CA ILE A 26 3.16 11.70 -7.13
C ILE A 26 2.78 11.57 -8.60
N LEU A 27 1.70 12.21 -9.04
CA LEU A 27 1.24 12.13 -10.42
C LEU A 27 2.29 12.72 -11.36
N GLN A 28 2.78 13.92 -11.05
CA GLN A 28 3.76 14.60 -11.89
C GLN A 28 5.07 13.81 -12.01
N SER A 29 5.58 13.24 -10.92
CA SER A 29 6.83 12.48 -10.96
C SER A 29 6.69 11.11 -11.60
N THR A 30 5.56 10.42 -11.39
CA THR A 30 5.30 9.11 -12.01
C THR A 30 4.95 9.22 -13.49
N LYS A 31 4.43 10.37 -13.96
CA LYS A 31 4.23 10.64 -15.39
C LYS A 31 5.53 10.52 -16.17
N TYR A 32 6.59 11.14 -15.63
CA TYR A 32 7.93 11.04 -16.23
C TYR A 32 8.37 9.58 -16.38
N VAL A 33 8.12 8.76 -15.35
CA VAL A 33 8.45 7.32 -15.39
C VAL A 33 7.71 6.61 -16.52
N ILE A 34 6.39 6.75 -16.63
CA ILE A 34 5.62 6.00 -17.64
C ILE A 34 5.93 6.45 -19.09
N GLU A 35 6.23 7.75 -19.29
CA GLU A 35 6.69 8.29 -20.57
C GLU A 35 8.05 7.68 -20.97
N HIS A 36 8.93 7.43 -19.99
CA HIS A 36 10.30 6.97 -20.21
C HIS A 36 10.55 5.50 -19.80
N ALA A 37 9.52 4.73 -19.44
CA ALA A 37 9.56 3.30 -19.12
C ALA A 37 10.16 2.45 -20.26
N ASP A 38 11.00 1.47 -19.95
CA ASP A 38 11.54 0.54 -20.95
C ASP A 38 10.85 -0.84 -20.88
N SER A 39 10.39 -1.24 -19.70
CA SER A 39 9.93 -2.59 -19.37
C SER A 39 8.41 -2.68 -19.18
N VAL A 40 7.72 -1.56 -18.91
CA VAL A 40 6.28 -1.54 -18.64
C VAL A 40 5.53 -0.59 -19.59
N THR A 41 4.35 -1.01 -20.05
CA THR A 41 3.45 -0.21 -20.88
C THR A 41 2.03 -0.28 -20.35
N ILE A 42 1.29 0.84 -20.41
CA ILE A 42 -0.14 0.90 -20.12
C ILE A 42 -0.92 0.77 -21.43
N HIS A 43 -2.02 0.03 -21.44
CA HIS A 43 -2.92 -0.13 -22.58
C HIS A 43 -4.31 0.47 -22.28
N PRO A 44 -4.54 1.76 -22.58
CA PRO A 44 -5.79 2.44 -22.25
C PRO A 44 -7.05 1.78 -22.81
N GLY A 45 -6.96 1.15 -24.00
CA GLY A 45 -8.09 0.43 -24.62
C GLY A 45 -8.66 -0.74 -23.79
N ARG A 46 -7.95 -1.19 -22.74
CA ARG A 46 -8.40 -2.25 -21.82
C ARG A 46 -9.07 -1.71 -20.55
N ILE A 47 -8.96 -0.41 -20.28
CA ILE A 47 -9.45 0.23 -19.05
C ILE A 47 -10.96 0.05 -18.89
N ARG A 48 -11.73 0.28 -19.96
CA ARG A 48 -13.20 0.28 -19.89
C ARG A 48 -13.78 -1.03 -19.35
N GLN A 49 -13.14 -2.18 -19.63
CA GLN A 49 -13.60 -3.47 -19.12
C GLN A 49 -13.51 -3.53 -17.59
N LEU A 50 -12.34 -3.20 -17.02
CA LEU A 50 -12.12 -3.23 -15.57
C LEU A 50 -12.90 -2.12 -14.87
N ALA A 51 -12.95 -0.92 -15.45
CA ALA A 51 -13.76 0.21 -14.97
C ALA A 51 -15.24 -0.17 -14.78
N ASN A 52 -15.82 -0.93 -15.72
CA ASN A 52 -17.20 -1.42 -15.60
C ASN A 52 -17.38 -2.42 -14.45
N GLN A 53 -16.38 -3.26 -14.14
CA GLN A 53 -16.45 -4.18 -13.00
C GLN A 53 -16.36 -3.43 -11.67
N ILE A 54 -15.42 -2.50 -11.55
CA ILE A 54 -15.27 -1.63 -10.38
C ILE A 54 -16.56 -0.85 -10.12
N ARG A 55 -17.16 -0.24 -11.15
CA ARG A 55 -18.42 0.50 -11.01
C ARG A 55 -19.54 -0.36 -10.42
N ARG A 56 -19.59 -1.66 -10.78
CA ARG A 56 -20.59 -2.60 -10.22
C ARG A 56 -20.31 -2.93 -8.76
N LYS A 57 -19.05 -3.18 -8.36
CA LYS A 57 -18.70 -3.41 -6.95
C LYS A 57 -19.04 -2.19 -6.09
N LEU A 58 -18.64 -1.00 -6.52
CA LEU A 58 -18.97 0.25 -5.84
C LEU A 58 -20.49 0.47 -5.72
N SER A 59 -21.28 0.13 -6.74
CA SER A 59 -22.75 0.25 -6.67
C SER A 59 -23.41 -0.68 -5.65
N ARG A 60 -22.70 -1.72 -5.20
CA ARG A 60 -23.16 -2.68 -4.19
C ARG A 60 -22.62 -2.37 -2.79
N ASN A 61 -21.90 -1.26 -2.63
CA ASN A 61 -21.18 -0.92 -1.40
C ASN A 61 -20.22 -2.03 -0.92
N ASP A 62 -19.64 -2.77 -1.88
CA ASP A 62 -18.60 -3.79 -1.66
C ASP A 62 -17.25 -3.06 -1.58
N VAL A 63 -17.00 -2.45 -0.41
CA VAL A 63 -15.85 -1.60 -0.11
C VAL A 63 -15.25 -1.96 1.25
N LEU A 64 -13.98 -1.62 1.45
CA LEU A 64 -13.31 -1.75 2.73
C LEU A 64 -13.99 -0.88 3.80
N THR A 65 -14.03 -1.41 5.02
CA THR A 65 -14.60 -0.79 6.21
C THR A 65 -13.64 -0.96 7.39
N GLU A 66 -13.98 -0.41 8.54
CA GLU A 66 -13.26 -0.57 9.79
C GLU A 66 -13.10 -2.02 10.25
N GLU A 67 -13.95 -2.95 9.77
CA GLU A 67 -13.91 -4.38 10.12
C GLU A 67 -12.57 -5.03 9.76
N GLN A 68 -11.83 -4.44 8.82
CA GLN A 68 -10.51 -4.95 8.44
C GLN A 68 -9.44 -4.77 9.52
N PHE A 69 -9.64 -3.85 10.48
CA PHE A 69 -8.67 -3.52 11.54
C PHE A 69 -8.85 -4.39 12.79
N GLY A 70 -9.51 -5.53 12.65
CA GLY A 70 -9.67 -6.51 13.73
C GLY A 70 -10.79 -6.13 14.69
N ARG A 71 -10.81 -6.76 15.86
CA ARG A 71 -11.92 -6.65 16.81
C ARG A 71 -11.61 -5.81 18.04
N ASN A 72 -10.34 -5.74 18.44
CA ASN A 72 -9.93 -5.14 19.71
C ASN A 72 -9.40 -3.72 19.50
N ALA A 73 -9.84 -2.79 20.34
CA ALA A 73 -9.32 -1.41 20.39
C ALA A 73 -9.18 -0.75 19.00
N VAL A 74 -10.18 -0.92 18.13
CA VAL A 74 -10.20 -0.33 16.78
C VAL A 74 -10.32 1.19 16.91
N ASN A 75 -9.17 1.87 16.83
CA ASN A 75 -9.02 3.30 17.03
C ASN A 75 -7.83 3.83 16.21
N PRO A 76 -7.63 5.15 16.08
CA PRO A 76 -6.55 5.72 15.28
C PRO A 76 -5.16 5.23 15.67
N GLN A 77 -4.91 5.02 16.97
CA GLN A 77 -3.61 4.56 17.47
C GLN A 77 -3.29 3.17 16.91
N LYS A 78 -4.25 2.22 16.97
CA LYS A 78 -4.06 0.87 16.45
C LYS A 78 -3.87 0.86 14.94
N VAL A 79 -4.79 1.49 14.20
CA VAL A 79 -4.75 1.50 12.72
C VAL A 79 -3.43 2.08 12.22
N PHE A 80 -2.99 3.20 12.78
CA PHE A 80 -1.72 3.81 12.42
C PHE A 80 -0.52 2.88 12.68
N LEU A 81 -0.51 2.18 13.82
CA LEU A 81 0.58 1.25 14.17
C LEU A 81 0.57 -0.01 13.31
N GLU A 82 -0.58 -0.49 12.88
CA GLU A 82 -0.68 -1.53 11.85
C GLU A 82 -0.04 -1.04 10.55
N ASP A 83 -0.32 0.19 10.11
CA ASP A 83 0.27 0.78 8.90
C ASP A 83 1.76 1.11 8.97
N VAL A 84 2.28 1.35 10.18
CA VAL A 84 3.73 1.44 10.43
C VAL A 84 4.45 0.17 9.98
N VAL A 85 3.80 -1.01 10.12
CA VAL A 85 4.39 -2.33 9.81
C VAL A 85 3.72 -3.06 8.63
N ASN A 86 2.90 -2.34 7.86
CA ASN A 86 2.15 -2.82 6.69
C ASN A 86 3.01 -2.89 5.42
N PHE A 87 3.97 -3.82 5.39
CA PHE A 87 4.83 -4.05 4.23
C PHE A 87 5.33 -5.50 4.11
N CYS A 88 5.53 -6.00 2.90
CA CYS A 88 6.16 -7.28 2.59
C CYS A 88 5.58 -8.50 3.35
N PHE A 89 4.45 -9.00 2.86
CA PHE A 89 3.83 -10.24 3.37
C PHE A 89 4.04 -11.47 2.47
N TRP A 90 4.65 -11.28 1.30
CA TRP A 90 4.88 -12.37 0.35
C TRP A 90 6.06 -13.24 0.80
N THR A 91 6.06 -14.50 0.36
CA THR A 91 7.05 -15.50 0.81
C THR A 91 8.29 -15.51 -0.06
N ILE A 92 9.46 -15.50 0.58
CA ILE A 92 10.76 -15.74 -0.09
C ILE A 92 10.71 -17.12 -0.76
N PRO A 93 11.03 -17.24 -2.07
CA PRO A 93 11.02 -18.52 -2.75
C PRO A 93 11.82 -19.60 -1.99
N GLY A 94 11.19 -20.75 -1.75
CA GLY A 94 11.78 -21.85 -1.00
C GLY A 94 11.61 -21.78 0.53
N LYS A 95 11.00 -20.72 1.08
CA LYS A 95 10.57 -20.66 2.48
C LYS A 95 9.09 -20.97 2.64
N GLU A 96 8.68 -21.37 3.84
CA GLU A 96 7.27 -21.49 4.21
C GLU A 96 6.64 -20.10 4.37
N LYS A 97 5.35 -19.97 3.98
CA LYS A 97 4.62 -18.72 4.08
C LYS A 97 4.32 -18.42 5.55
N TRP A 98 4.73 -17.25 6.02
CA TRP A 98 4.32 -16.75 7.32
C TRP A 98 2.79 -16.65 7.40
N ASN A 99 2.24 -17.30 8.41
CA ASN A 99 0.82 -17.31 8.74
C ASN A 99 0.68 -17.38 10.25
N ILE A 100 -0.46 -16.96 10.77
CA ILE A 100 -0.77 -17.06 12.20
C ILE A 100 -2.08 -17.81 12.42
N GLU A 101 -2.20 -18.40 13.59
CA GLU A 101 -3.44 -18.98 14.08
C GLU A 101 -3.93 -18.13 15.24
N TYR A 102 -4.96 -17.31 14.99
CA TYR A 102 -5.58 -16.48 16.01
C TYR A 102 -6.98 -15.96 15.58
N PRO A 103 -8.05 -16.16 16.37
CA PRO A 103 -8.12 -17.03 17.56
C PRO A 103 -7.90 -18.51 17.19
N ASP A 104 -7.85 -19.40 18.19
CA ASP A 104 -7.64 -20.85 17.97
C ASP A 104 -8.54 -21.40 16.85
N GLY A 105 -7.94 -22.11 15.88
CA GLY A 105 -8.64 -22.64 14.71
C GLY A 105 -8.83 -21.66 13.54
N CYS A 106 -8.47 -20.38 13.69
CA CYS A 106 -8.55 -19.37 12.63
C CYS A 106 -7.15 -19.06 12.07
N VAL A 107 -6.80 -19.65 10.93
CA VAL A 107 -5.51 -19.41 10.26
C VAL A 107 -5.65 -18.28 9.24
N SER A 108 -4.78 -17.27 9.33
CA SER A 108 -4.70 -16.16 8.40
C SER A 108 -3.27 -15.90 7.95
N ASP A 109 -3.12 -15.20 6.81
CA ASP A 109 -1.84 -14.72 6.30
C ASP A 109 -1.99 -13.27 5.78
N GLY A 110 -0.90 -12.67 5.30
CA GLY A 110 -0.97 -11.34 4.70
C GLY A 110 -1.36 -10.25 5.69
N TRP A 111 -2.14 -9.30 5.21
CA TRP A 111 -2.74 -8.23 6.02
C TRP A 111 -3.58 -8.77 7.18
N HIS A 112 -4.41 -9.79 6.95
CA HIS A 112 -5.25 -10.37 8.00
C HIS A 112 -4.43 -11.01 9.13
N ALA A 113 -3.26 -11.59 8.80
CA ALA A 113 -2.33 -12.04 9.82
C ALA A 113 -1.65 -10.89 10.57
N LEU A 114 -1.38 -9.76 9.92
CA LEU A 114 -0.85 -8.61 10.64
C LEU A 114 -1.84 -8.12 11.70
N VAL A 115 -3.09 -7.93 11.32
CA VAL A 115 -4.17 -7.47 12.19
C VAL A 115 -4.40 -8.44 13.35
N ALA A 116 -4.44 -9.74 13.08
CA ALA A 116 -4.60 -10.74 14.12
C ALA A 116 -3.38 -10.83 15.08
N CYS A 117 -2.18 -10.36 14.69
CA CYS A 117 -1.08 -10.18 15.64
C CYS A 117 -1.39 -9.09 16.69
N PHE A 118 -1.96 -7.96 16.26
CA PHE A 118 -2.33 -6.88 17.17
C PHE A 118 -3.51 -7.27 18.07
N ASP A 119 -4.54 -7.92 17.51
CA ASP A 119 -5.66 -8.44 18.31
C ASP A 119 -5.19 -9.44 19.37
N ARG A 120 -4.28 -10.36 18.99
CA ARG A 120 -3.67 -11.32 19.92
C ARG A 120 -2.88 -10.65 21.02
N ALA A 121 -2.03 -9.68 20.67
CA ALA A 121 -1.22 -8.98 21.64
C ALA A 121 -2.08 -8.21 22.66
N LEU A 122 -3.19 -7.60 22.20
CA LEU A 122 -4.14 -6.91 23.07
C LEU A 122 -4.87 -7.86 24.02
N ASP A 123 -5.31 -9.02 23.54
CA ASP A 123 -5.95 -10.04 24.39
C ASP A 123 -4.95 -10.70 25.36
N GLU A 124 -3.65 -10.69 25.03
CA GLU A 124 -2.54 -11.11 25.90
C GLU A 124 -2.06 -10.00 26.85
N GLU A 125 -2.79 -8.89 26.93
CA GLU A 125 -2.47 -7.72 27.77
C GLU A 125 -1.09 -7.11 27.48
N VAL A 126 -0.54 -7.33 26.27
CA VAL A 126 0.68 -6.66 25.81
C VAL A 126 0.32 -5.22 25.44
N PRO A 127 1.00 -4.20 25.98
CA PRO A 127 0.66 -2.80 25.74
C PRO A 127 1.16 -2.29 24.38
N VAL A 128 0.85 -3.01 23.29
CA VAL A 128 1.33 -2.74 21.92
C VAL A 128 0.86 -1.41 21.33
N LEU A 129 -0.13 -0.76 21.96
CA LEU A 129 -0.61 0.57 21.58
C LEU A 129 0.01 1.68 22.44
N ASP A 130 0.68 1.34 23.53
CA ASP A 130 1.32 2.31 24.42
C ASP A 130 2.63 2.79 23.82
N THR A 131 2.76 4.11 23.67
CA THR A 131 3.91 4.70 23.01
C THR A 131 5.20 4.53 23.83
N SER A 132 5.14 4.48 25.17
CA SER A 132 6.32 4.21 26.00
C SER A 132 6.81 2.77 25.84
N TYR A 133 5.87 1.82 25.70
CA TYR A 133 6.20 0.44 25.34
C TYR A 133 6.87 0.37 23.96
N LEU A 134 6.32 1.05 22.94
CA LEU A 134 6.89 1.07 21.60
C LEU A 134 8.33 1.63 21.56
N VAL A 135 8.64 2.66 22.35
CA VAL A 135 10.00 3.21 22.47
C VAL A 135 10.98 2.16 23.01
N ALA A 136 10.53 1.30 23.92
CA ALA A 136 11.35 0.32 24.62
C ALA A 136 11.28 -1.11 24.05
N VAL A 137 10.46 -1.34 23.02
CA VAL A 137 10.18 -2.68 22.48
C VAL A 137 11.48 -3.36 22.01
N THR A 138 11.70 -4.59 22.48
CA THR A 138 12.91 -5.37 22.17
C THR A 138 12.67 -6.29 20.98
N ASP A 139 13.74 -6.81 20.37
CA ASP A 139 13.62 -7.80 19.27
C ASP A 139 12.87 -9.06 19.71
N LYS A 140 12.97 -9.44 20.99
CA LYS A 140 12.20 -10.56 21.57
C LYS A 140 10.71 -10.25 21.60
N ASP A 141 10.34 -9.02 21.97
CA ASP A 141 8.94 -8.59 22.01
C ASP A 141 8.37 -8.52 20.59
N VAL A 142 9.16 -8.04 19.62
CA VAL A 142 8.80 -8.01 18.19
C VAL A 142 8.62 -9.42 17.64
N ALA A 143 9.54 -10.34 17.93
CA ALA A 143 9.40 -11.75 17.56
C ALA A 143 8.16 -12.39 18.19
N SER A 144 7.85 -12.05 19.45
CA SER A 144 6.64 -12.52 20.12
C SER A 144 5.36 -11.96 19.49
N LEU A 145 5.34 -10.67 19.13
CA LEU A 145 4.20 -10.00 18.49
C LEU A 145 3.86 -10.66 17.16
N PHE A 146 4.86 -10.82 16.29
CA PHE A 146 4.70 -11.36 14.94
C PHE A 146 4.92 -12.89 14.84
N ARG A 147 4.92 -13.61 15.96
CA ARG A 147 5.17 -15.06 15.96
C ARG A 147 4.17 -15.79 15.05
N GLY A 148 4.73 -16.50 14.08
CA GLY A 148 4.00 -17.34 13.14
C GLY A 148 3.59 -18.67 13.74
N ARG A 149 2.74 -19.40 13.01
CA ARG A 149 2.54 -20.83 13.21
C ARG A 149 3.81 -21.58 12.76
N HIS A 150 4.13 -22.69 13.43
CA HIS A 150 5.24 -23.59 13.07
C HIS A 150 6.61 -22.90 12.91
N ASP A 151 6.90 -21.90 13.75
CA ASP A 151 8.15 -21.12 13.72
C ASP A 151 8.41 -20.42 12.37
N THR A 152 7.36 -20.13 11.59
CA THR A 152 7.48 -19.28 10.40
C THR A 152 7.74 -17.83 10.80
N GLU A 153 8.66 -17.18 10.09
CA GLU A 153 9.04 -15.79 10.35
C GLU A 153 8.54 -14.86 9.24
N ILE A 154 7.93 -13.75 9.64
CA ILE A 154 7.51 -12.70 8.71
C ILE A 154 8.75 -12.05 8.06
N PRO A 155 8.76 -11.82 6.74
CA PRO A 155 9.88 -11.13 6.09
C PRO A 155 10.13 -9.76 6.73
N LEU A 156 11.38 -9.34 6.90
CA LEU A 156 11.74 -8.02 7.45
C LEU A 156 11.26 -7.79 8.91
N LEU A 157 11.29 -8.83 9.75
CA LEU A 157 10.94 -8.75 11.18
C LEU A 157 11.74 -7.66 11.92
N GLU A 158 13.06 -7.61 11.72
CA GLU A 158 13.93 -6.59 12.34
C GLU A 158 13.49 -5.17 11.98
N LYS A 159 13.13 -4.92 10.71
CA LYS A 159 12.64 -3.61 10.25
C LYS A 159 11.30 -3.23 10.87
N ARG A 160 10.43 -4.19 11.17
CA ARG A 160 9.20 -3.91 11.93
C ARG A 160 9.52 -3.43 13.34
N GLY A 161 10.48 -4.05 14.02
CA GLY A 161 10.96 -3.58 15.32
C GLY A 161 11.56 -2.17 15.26
N GLU A 162 12.36 -1.88 14.23
CA GLU A 162 12.88 -0.53 13.97
C GLU A 162 11.77 0.50 13.80
N PHE A 163 10.73 0.18 13.02
CA PHE A 163 9.67 1.13 12.71
C PHE A 163 8.68 1.32 13.86
N LEU A 164 8.43 0.28 14.68
CA LEU A 164 7.66 0.42 15.92
C LEU A 164 8.37 1.38 16.89
N ARG A 165 9.70 1.22 17.06
CA ARG A 165 10.50 2.16 17.88
C ARG A 165 10.53 3.56 17.28
N GLU A 166 10.67 3.69 15.96
CA GLU A 166 10.58 4.98 15.27
C GLU A 166 9.23 5.65 15.57
N ALA A 167 8.14 4.92 15.41
CA ALA A 167 6.79 5.43 15.65
C ALA A 167 6.60 5.84 17.12
N GLY A 168 7.06 5.01 18.06
CA GLY A 168 7.06 5.32 19.48
C GLY A 168 7.78 6.64 19.78
N ASN A 169 9.02 6.80 19.28
CA ASN A 169 9.80 8.01 19.50
C ASN A 169 9.17 9.25 18.84
N ALA A 170 8.64 9.11 17.62
CA ALA A 170 8.01 10.23 16.91
C ALA A 170 6.72 10.69 17.62
N LEU A 171 5.89 9.76 18.06
CA LEU A 171 4.66 10.04 18.80
C LEU A 171 4.94 10.67 20.17
N MET A 172 5.89 10.13 20.95
CA MET A 172 6.26 10.69 22.25
C MET A 172 6.76 12.14 22.12
N ASN A 173 7.62 12.41 21.14
CA ASN A 173 8.29 13.71 21.03
C ASN A 173 7.43 14.78 20.32
N GLY A 174 6.52 14.36 19.43
CA GLY A 174 5.79 15.27 18.55
C GLY A 174 4.30 15.43 18.87
N TYR A 175 3.72 14.48 19.59
CA TYR A 175 2.27 14.27 19.64
C TYR A 175 1.78 13.74 21.00
N ASP A 176 2.51 14.00 22.09
CA ASP A 176 2.18 13.55 23.46
C ASP A 176 1.85 12.04 23.55
N GLY A 177 2.51 11.24 22.72
CA GLY A 177 2.32 9.80 22.65
C GLY A 177 1.00 9.35 22.01
N SER A 178 0.30 10.21 21.27
CA SER A 178 -1.04 9.91 20.73
C SER A 178 -1.16 10.25 19.25
N VAL A 179 -1.66 9.29 18.46
CA VAL A 179 -2.05 9.52 17.06
C VAL A 179 -3.18 10.55 16.95
N GLU A 180 -4.06 10.65 17.94
CA GLU A 180 -5.12 11.68 17.96
C GLU A 180 -4.53 13.09 17.89
N LYS A 181 -3.43 13.34 18.60
CA LYS A 181 -2.72 14.64 18.54
C LYS A 181 -2.08 14.89 17.19
N LEU A 182 -1.69 13.85 16.46
CA LEU A 182 -1.27 13.97 15.06
C LEU A 182 -2.45 14.39 14.19
N LEU A 183 -3.62 13.77 14.35
CA LEU A 183 -4.84 14.11 13.61
C LEU A 183 -5.32 15.53 13.90
N GLU A 184 -5.37 15.94 15.17
CA GLU A 184 -5.69 17.32 15.59
C GLU A 184 -4.75 18.33 14.93
N ARG A 185 -3.44 18.06 14.93
CA ARG A 185 -2.44 18.94 14.31
C ARG A 185 -2.57 19.01 12.79
N ALA A 186 -3.04 17.93 12.17
CA ALA A 186 -3.32 17.85 10.75
C ALA A 186 -4.70 18.40 10.37
N ASP A 187 -5.48 18.90 11.33
CA ASP A 187 -6.85 19.40 11.13
C ASP A 187 -7.77 18.34 10.49
N TYR A 188 -7.55 17.06 10.82
CA TYR A 188 -8.28 15.92 10.27
C TYR A 188 -8.36 15.93 8.73
N ASN A 189 -7.33 16.45 8.07
CA ASN A 189 -7.24 16.54 6.61
C ASN A 189 -6.23 15.52 6.09
N ALA A 190 -6.64 14.64 5.15
CA ALA A 190 -5.81 13.55 4.64
C ALA A 190 -4.46 14.05 4.10
N VAL A 191 -4.46 15.19 3.39
CA VAL A 191 -3.24 15.76 2.83
C VAL A 191 -2.28 16.22 3.92
N ASN A 192 -2.80 16.84 4.97
CA ASN A 192 -2.00 17.29 6.11
C ASN A 192 -1.53 16.12 6.98
N ILE A 193 -2.34 15.06 7.14
CA ILE A 193 -1.94 13.84 7.84
C ILE A 193 -0.73 13.22 7.14
N VAL A 194 -0.79 13.05 5.82
CA VAL A 194 0.36 12.55 5.04
C VAL A 194 1.58 13.46 5.23
N ARG A 195 1.42 14.79 5.20
CA ARG A 195 2.54 15.72 5.42
C ARG A 195 3.17 15.58 6.81
N GLU A 196 2.35 15.45 7.85
CA GLU A 196 2.82 15.21 9.22
C GLU A 196 3.54 13.86 9.34
N ILE A 197 3.00 12.81 8.72
CA ILE A 197 3.64 11.49 8.64
C ILE A 197 5.02 11.61 7.98
N LEU A 198 5.13 12.23 6.80
CA LEU A 198 6.42 12.38 6.10
C LEU A 198 7.43 13.24 6.87
N ARG A 199 6.93 14.22 7.62
CA ARG A 199 7.75 15.09 8.48
C ARG A 199 8.38 14.29 9.61
N MET A 200 7.58 13.50 10.33
CA MET A 200 7.99 12.88 11.59
C MET A 200 8.46 11.42 11.50
N PHE A 201 8.06 10.69 10.46
CA PHE A 201 8.32 9.24 10.33
C PHE A 201 9.10 8.94 9.04
N PRO A 202 10.45 8.96 9.07
CA PRO A 202 11.29 8.69 7.90
C PRO A 202 10.97 7.36 7.19
N SER A 203 10.52 6.33 7.91
CA SER A 203 10.13 5.03 7.36
C SER A 203 9.00 5.07 6.32
N PHE A 204 8.23 6.15 6.29
CA PHE A 204 7.14 6.37 5.33
C PHE A 204 7.57 7.11 4.05
N ARG A 205 8.83 7.57 3.95
CA ARG A 205 9.34 8.38 2.82
C ARG A 205 9.68 7.52 1.59
N ASP A 206 8.67 6.85 1.06
CA ASP A 206 8.72 6.01 -0.14
C ASP A 206 8.98 6.86 -1.42
N MET A 207 10.26 7.11 -1.64
CA MET A 207 10.84 7.94 -2.68
C MET A 207 11.94 7.16 -3.41
N SER A 208 11.98 7.30 -4.74
CA SER A 208 12.99 6.63 -5.58
C SER A 208 13.63 7.60 -6.57
N HIS A 209 14.61 7.12 -7.34
CA HIS A 209 15.19 7.82 -8.49
C HIS A 209 15.02 6.99 -9.74
N TYR A 210 14.51 7.60 -10.81
CA TYR A 210 14.34 6.95 -12.10
C TYR A 210 14.96 7.82 -13.19
N LYS A 211 16.00 7.29 -13.84
CA LYS A 211 16.76 7.99 -14.91
C LYS A 211 17.21 9.40 -14.52
N GLY A 212 17.57 9.59 -13.24
CA GLY A 212 18.05 10.86 -12.69
C GLY A 212 16.96 11.73 -12.05
N GLU A 213 15.69 11.43 -12.28
CA GLU A 213 14.57 12.18 -11.71
C GLU A 213 14.08 11.56 -10.40
N LYS A 214 13.70 12.41 -9.44
CA LYS A 214 13.12 11.97 -8.16
C LYS A 214 11.67 11.55 -8.38
N VAL A 215 11.28 10.40 -7.82
CA VAL A 215 9.92 9.84 -7.93
C VAL A 215 9.30 9.69 -6.55
N SER A 216 8.08 10.23 -6.37
CA SER A 216 7.26 10.04 -5.17
C SER A 216 6.27 8.88 -5.39
N LEU A 217 6.21 7.92 -4.47
CA LEU A 217 5.21 6.84 -4.49
C LEU A 217 4.36 6.84 -3.23
N LEU A 218 4.98 7.02 -2.05
CA LEU A 218 4.31 7.34 -0.78
C LEU A 218 3.15 6.40 -0.40
N LYS A 219 3.22 5.10 -0.76
CA LYS A 219 2.10 4.15 -0.57
C LYS A 219 1.63 4.11 0.87
N ARG A 220 2.54 3.76 1.80
CA ARG A 220 2.23 3.59 3.22
C ARG A 220 1.74 4.90 3.87
N ALA A 221 2.25 6.05 3.44
CA ALA A 221 1.85 7.33 4.03
C ALA A 221 0.41 7.66 3.65
N GLN A 222 0.04 7.41 2.38
CA GLN A 222 -1.30 7.66 1.89
C GLN A 222 -2.32 6.68 2.48
N ILE A 223 -2.01 5.38 2.51
CA ILE A 223 -2.95 4.39 3.05
C ILE A 223 -3.18 4.60 4.55
N ALA A 224 -2.17 5.01 5.34
CA ALA A 224 -2.37 5.32 6.75
C ALA A 224 -3.40 6.43 7.01
N ALA A 225 -3.40 7.49 6.17
CA ALA A 225 -4.42 8.53 6.26
C ALA A 225 -5.80 8.03 5.83
N TYR A 226 -5.86 7.14 4.84
CA TYR A 226 -7.09 6.58 4.34
C TYR A 226 -7.71 5.55 5.30
N ASP A 227 -6.92 4.66 5.86
CA ASP A 227 -7.37 3.61 6.77
C ASP A 227 -7.97 4.20 8.05
N ILE A 228 -7.36 5.28 8.59
CA ILE A 228 -7.94 6.06 9.69
C ILE A 228 -9.29 6.67 9.30
N SER A 229 -9.47 7.09 8.04
CA SER A 229 -10.74 7.66 7.53
C SER A 229 -11.90 6.66 7.46
N LEU A 230 -11.60 5.36 7.54
CA LEU A 230 -12.60 4.31 7.57
C LEU A 230 -13.18 4.10 8.98
N LEU A 231 -12.57 4.70 10.01
CA LEU A 231 -13.09 4.60 11.38
C LEU A 231 -14.37 5.42 11.54
N PRO A 232 -15.46 4.84 12.12
CA PRO A 232 -16.77 5.47 12.14
C PRO A 232 -16.83 6.78 12.94
N ASP A 233 -15.99 6.90 13.98
CA ASP A 233 -15.95 8.06 14.86
C ASP A 233 -14.92 9.13 14.41
N VAL A 234 -14.28 8.95 13.26
CA VAL A 234 -13.24 9.85 12.74
C VAL A 234 -13.62 10.32 11.34
N THR A 235 -13.79 11.63 11.17
CA THR A 235 -14.03 12.22 9.85
C THR A 235 -12.75 12.82 9.30
N ILE A 236 -12.15 12.16 8.31
CA ILE A 236 -10.99 12.71 7.58
C ILE A 236 -11.44 13.32 6.25
N GLN A 237 -11.06 14.57 6.03
CA GLN A 237 -11.38 15.35 4.83
C GLN A 237 -10.34 15.12 3.71
N ASP A 238 -10.70 15.47 2.47
CA ASP A 238 -9.80 15.50 1.30
C ASP A 238 -9.14 14.15 0.94
N THR A 239 -9.77 13.03 1.28
CA THR A 239 -9.25 11.68 0.92
C THR A 239 -9.23 11.47 -0.60
N GLU A 240 -10.01 12.21 -1.38
CA GLU A 240 -10.01 12.18 -2.84
C GLU A 240 -8.73 12.77 -3.48
N HIS A 241 -7.89 13.44 -2.69
CA HIS A 241 -6.58 13.93 -3.13
C HIS A 241 -5.46 12.88 -2.99
N LEU A 242 -5.76 11.74 -2.37
CA LEU A 242 -4.86 10.60 -2.35
C LEU A 242 -4.91 9.86 -3.70
N THR A 243 -3.79 9.25 -4.05
CA THR A 243 -3.66 8.37 -5.21
C THR A 243 -3.89 6.91 -4.81
N ILE A 244 -3.79 6.01 -5.77
CA ILE A 244 -3.81 4.56 -5.51
C ILE A 244 -2.59 4.13 -4.65
N PHE A 245 -2.77 3.10 -3.83
CA PHE A 245 -1.73 2.57 -2.95
C PHE A 245 -0.91 1.50 -3.68
N ALA A 246 0.04 1.95 -4.52
CA ALA A 246 0.81 1.07 -5.43
C ALA A 246 1.69 0.03 -4.72
N ASP A 247 1.10 -1.13 -4.44
CA ASP A 247 1.69 -2.34 -3.86
C ASP A 247 2.04 -3.40 -4.92
N TYR A 248 2.09 -4.68 -4.53
CA TYR A 248 2.30 -5.80 -5.45
C TYR A 248 1.02 -6.46 -6.00
N LYS A 249 -0.14 -6.30 -5.34
CA LYS A 249 -1.42 -6.92 -5.76
C LYS A 249 -2.11 -6.13 -6.86
N LEU A 250 -2.11 -4.81 -6.79
CA LEU A 250 -2.72 -3.96 -7.80
C LEU A 250 -2.08 -4.10 -9.19
N PRO A 251 -0.74 -4.06 -9.36
CA PRO A 251 -0.13 -4.34 -10.65
C PRO A 251 -0.42 -5.76 -11.16
N GLN A 252 -0.58 -6.74 -10.24
CA GLN A 252 -0.90 -8.12 -10.60
C GLN A 252 -2.26 -8.21 -11.30
N ILE A 253 -3.30 -7.59 -10.71
CA ILE A 253 -4.64 -7.61 -11.30
C ILE A 253 -4.67 -6.79 -12.58
N LEU A 254 -4.05 -5.60 -12.62
CA LEU A 254 -3.96 -4.77 -13.82
C LEU A 254 -3.27 -5.52 -14.98
N ARG A 255 -2.26 -6.35 -14.67
CA ARG A 255 -1.62 -7.26 -15.63
C ARG A 255 -2.56 -8.36 -16.10
N GLY A 256 -3.35 -8.95 -15.20
CA GLY A 256 -4.39 -9.94 -15.55
C GLY A 256 -5.42 -9.42 -16.55
N PHE A 257 -5.80 -8.15 -16.42
CA PHE A 257 -6.70 -7.46 -17.38
C PHE A 257 -5.98 -6.92 -18.63
N GLY A 258 -4.66 -7.08 -18.72
CA GLY A 258 -3.84 -6.58 -19.83
C GLY A 258 -3.77 -5.05 -19.91
N ILE A 259 -4.11 -4.34 -18.84
CA ILE A 259 -3.98 -2.87 -18.74
C ILE A 259 -2.52 -2.51 -18.52
N VAL A 260 -1.83 -3.23 -17.65
CA VAL A 260 -0.38 -3.11 -17.47
C VAL A 260 0.28 -4.30 -18.17
N LYS A 261 1.24 -4.03 -19.06
CA LYS A 261 1.97 -5.06 -19.79
C LYS A 261 3.45 -4.93 -19.53
N TYR A 262 4.07 -6.05 -19.16
CA TYR A 262 5.51 -6.17 -19.03
C TYR A 262 6.12 -6.60 -20.37
N ASP A 263 7.33 -6.13 -20.65
CA ASP A 263 8.16 -6.71 -21.70
C ASP A 263 8.45 -8.19 -21.39
N PRO A 264 8.92 -8.98 -22.37
CA PRO A 264 9.18 -10.41 -22.15
C PRO A 264 10.17 -10.68 -21.02
N ARG A 265 11.20 -9.84 -20.84
CA ARG A 265 12.25 -10.06 -19.84
C ARG A 265 11.72 -9.88 -18.42
N LEU A 266 10.98 -8.81 -18.19
CA LEU A 266 10.35 -8.53 -16.90
C LEU A 266 9.23 -9.53 -16.61
N ALA A 267 8.45 -9.91 -17.63
CA ALA A 267 7.44 -10.96 -17.50
C ALA A 267 8.06 -12.29 -17.03
N ASP A 268 9.18 -12.70 -17.63
CA ASP A 268 9.89 -13.93 -17.26
C ASP A 268 10.43 -13.88 -15.83
N LYS A 269 11.02 -12.75 -15.41
CA LYS A 269 11.46 -12.55 -14.01
C LYS A 269 10.31 -12.72 -13.03
N VAL A 270 9.19 -12.03 -13.26
CA VAL A 270 8.02 -12.09 -12.38
C VAL A 270 7.41 -13.49 -12.37
N ASN A 271 7.26 -14.13 -13.53
CA ASN A 271 6.70 -15.47 -13.66
C ASN A 271 7.57 -16.56 -13.03
N SER A 272 8.89 -16.36 -12.99
CA SER A 272 9.86 -17.26 -12.35
C SER A 272 10.09 -16.96 -10.87
N TYR A 273 9.28 -16.09 -10.26
CA TYR A 273 9.40 -15.70 -8.85
C TYR A 273 10.74 -15.02 -8.51
N THR A 274 11.42 -14.46 -9.52
CA THR A 274 12.66 -13.70 -9.31
C THR A 274 12.36 -12.46 -8.47
N ILE A 275 13.14 -12.26 -7.40
CA ILE A 275 13.06 -11.05 -6.57
C ILE A 275 13.71 -9.90 -7.36
N LEU A 276 12.95 -8.84 -7.59
CA LEU A 276 13.44 -7.60 -8.16
C LEU A 276 14.13 -6.78 -7.06
N GLU A 277 15.18 -6.06 -7.46
CA GLU A 277 15.90 -5.16 -6.55
C GLU A 277 15.04 -3.93 -6.21
N ALA A 278 15.07 -3.54 -4.92
CA ALA A 278 14.39 -2.36 -4.44
C ALA A 278 14.96 -1.10 -5.09
N ASN A 279 14.08 -0.20 -5.52
CA ASN A 279 14.36 0.99 -6.33
C ASN A 279 14.93 0.72 -7.73
N SER A 280 14.84 -0.52 -8.23
CA SER A 280 15.23 -0.81 -9.61
C SER A 280 14.29 -0.11 -10.61
N PRO A 281 14.77 0.20 -11.84
CA PRO A 281 13.93 0.75 -12.89
C PRO A 281 12.66 -0.08 -13.14
N GLU A 282 12.78 -1.41 -13.13
CA GLU A 282 11.66 -2.34 -13.33
C GLU A 282 10.60 -2.20 -12.23
N GLU A 283 10.99 -2.12 -10.95
CA GLU A 283 10.04 -1.88 -9.85
C GLU A 283 9.36 -0.51 -9.99
N VAL A 284 10.15 0.55 -10.20
CA VAL A 284 9.61 1.92 -10.25
C VAL A 284 8.64 2.08 -11.42
N GLU A 285 8.93 1.47 -12.57
CA GLU A 285 8.02 1.43 -13.71
C GLU A 285 6.71 0.69 -13.40
N ILE A 286 6.77 -0.45 -12.69
CA ILE A 286 5.57 -1.21 -12.30
C ILE A 286 4.68 -0.35 -11.38
N ARG A 287 5.26 0.26 -10.35
CA ARG A 287 4.52 1.06 -9.36
C ARG A 287 3.98 2.35 -9.97
N ALA A 288 4.77 3.07 -10.77
CA ALA A 288 4.32 4.26 -11.49
C ALA A 288 3.21 3.93 -12.51
N SER A 289 3.33 2.81 -13.22
CA SER A 289 2.28 2.38 -14.17
C SER A 289 0.99 1.97 -13.46
N THR A 290 1.09 1.40 -12.26
CA THR A 290 -0.07 1.09 -11.40
C THR A 290 -0.81 2.38 -11.03
N ILE A 291 -0.08 3.41 -10.61
CA ILE A 291 -0.64 4.73 -10.30
C ILE A 291 -1.42 5.27 -11.49
N TRP A 292 -0.78 5.40 -12.65
CA TRP A 292 -1.43 5.96 -13.82
C TRP A 292 -2.57 5.11 -14.37
N ALA A 293 -2.45 3.78 -14.37
CA ALA A 293 -3.55 2.92 -14.81
C ALA A 293 -4.79 3.11 -13.94
N CYS A 294 -4.63 3.19 -12.61
CA CYS A 294 -5.74 3.42 -11.69
C CYS A 294 -6.30 4.84 -11.76
N GLU A 295 -5.45 5.85 -11.99
CA GLU A 295 -5.90 7.23 -12.22
C GLU A 295 -6.78 7.35 -13.46
N LEU A 296 -6.40 6.67 -14.55
CA LEU A 296 -7.22 6.62 -15.77
C LEU A 296 -8.53 5.83 -15.55
N ILE A 297 -8.52 4.76 -14.74
CA ILE A 297 -9.75 4.04 -14.36
C ILE A 297 -10.67 4.94 -13.53
N ALA A 298 -10.11 5.63 -12.52
CA ALA A 298 -10.83 6.56 -11.64
C ALA A 298 -11.52 7.67 -12.45
N HIS A 299 -10.80 8.24 -13.42
CA HIS A 299 -11.32 9.21 -14.37
C HIS A 299 -12.45 8.63 -15.24
N GLU A 300 -12.29 7.45 -15.86
CA GLU A 300 -13.33 6.79 -16.68
C GLU A 300 -14.63 6.50 -15.90
N ILE A 301 -14.56 6.29 -14.58
CA ILE A 301 -15.74 6.04 -13.75
C ILE A 301 -16.26 7.26 -12.97
N GLY A 302 -15.53 8.38 -12.99
CA GLY A 302 -15.87 9.59 -12.24
C GLY A 302 -15.88 9.35 -10.72
N LYS A 303 -14.91 8.60 -10.19
CA LYS A 303 -14.76 8.32 -8.75
C LYS A 303 -13.33 8.59 -8.28
N PRO A 304 -13.11 8.90 -6.99
CA PRO A 304 -11.77 9.01 -6.43
C PRO A 304 -10.94 7.72 -6.57
N PRO A 305 -9.61 7.81 -6.74
CA PRO A 305 -8.74 6.62 -6.84
C PRO A 305 -8.77 5.71 -5.62
N VAL A 306 -8.96 6.26 -4.41
CA VAL A 306 -9.07 5.46 -3.20
C VAL A 306 -10.25 4.47 -3.25
N LEU A 307 -11.35 4.83 -3.91
CA LEU A 307 -12.46 3.89 -4.13
C LEU A 307 -12.13 2.84 -5.18
N VAL A 308 -11.31 3.20 -6.17
CA VAL A 308 -10.77 2.24 -7.15
C VAL A 308 -9.84 1.24 -6.44
N ASP A 309 -9.03 1.69 -5.49
CA ASP A 309 -8.17 0.86 -4.65
C ASP A 309 -8.95 -0.24 -3.95
N ASN A 310 -9.94 0.13 -3.13
CA ASN A 310 -10.77 -0.81 -2.38
C ASN A 310 -11.39 -1.88 -3.30
N ALA A 311 -11.98 -1.43 -4.41
CA ALA A 311 -12.65 -2.32 -5.35
C ALA A 311 -11.65 -3.28 -6.04
N LEU A 312 -10.45 -2.80 -6.39
CA LEU A 312 -9.40 -3.61 -6.98
C LEU A 312 -8.81 -4.59 -5.98
N TRP A 313 -8.64 -4.19 -4.72
CA TRP A 313 -8.13 -5.06 -3.67
C TRP A 313 -9.06 -6.25 -3.47
N HIS A 314 -10.37 -6.02 -3.28
CA HIS A 314 -11.35 -7.11 -3.18
C HIS A 314 -11.36 -8.00 -4.42
N LEU A 315 -11.35 -7.40 -5.62
CA LEU A 315 -11.31 -8.16 -6.87
C LEU A 315 -10.03 -9.02 -6.99
N SER A 316 -8.91 -8.56 -6.43
CA SER A 316 -7.65 -9.32 -6.42
C SER A 316 -7.73 -10.54 -5.51
N GLN A 317 -8.49 -10.47 -4.41
CA GLN A 317 -8.76 -11.61 -3.53
C GLN A 317 -9.66 -12.63 -4.24
N ASP A 318 -10.73 -12.16 -4.91
CA ASP A 318 -11.67 -13.00 -5.66
C ASP A 318 -10.98 -13.79 -6.80
N MET A 319 -9.94 -13.20 -7.40
CA MET A 319 -9.26 -13.73 -8.60
C MET A 319 -7.87 -14.33 -8.35
N GLU A 320 -7.42 -14.45 -7.10
CA GLU A 320 -6.00 -14.74 -6.79
C GLU A 320 -5.45 -15.98 -7.52
N LYS A 321 -6.26 -17.03 -7.67
CA LYS A 321 -5.87 -18.29 -8.33
C LYS A 321 -5.81 -18.21 -9.85
N GLU A 322 -6.40 -17.19 -10.45
CA GLU A 322 -6.47 -16.99 -11.90
C GLU A 322 -5.37 -16.05 -12.42
N LEU A 323 -4.75 -15.28 -11.52
CA LEU A 323 -3.76 -14.27 -11.87
C LEU A 323 -2.36 -14.86 -11.96
N ALA A 324 -1.58 -14.37 -12.94
CA ALA A 324 -0.14 -14.61 -12.99
C ALA A 324 0.54 -14.09 -11.71
N PRO A 325 1.75 -14.58 -11.35
CA PRO A 325 2.45 -14.10 -10.16
C PRO A 325 2.64 -12.57 -10.14
N TYR A 326 2.60 -11.98 -8.96
CA TYR A 326 2.99 -10.60 -8.71
C TYR A 326 4.52 -10.43 -8.66
N HIS A 327 4.98 -9.21 -8.90
CA HIS A 327 6.38 -8.84 -8.71
C HIS A 327 6.75 -8.88 -7.22
N ARG A 328 7.98 -9.31 -6.91
CA ARG A 328 8.48 -9.41 -5.53
C ARG A 328 9.67 -8.50 -5.34
N VAL A 329 9.57 -7.60 -4.38
CA VAL A 329 10.68 -6.75 -3.94
C VAL A 329 10.70 -6.82 -2.43
N LEU A 330 11.89 -7.09 -1.89
CA LEU A 330 12.10 -7.04 -0.44
C LEU A 330 12.21 -5.57 -0.05
N SER A 331 11.08 -4.98 0.33
CA SER A 331 10.93 -3.55 0.58
C SER A 331 10.13 -3.30 1.85
N THR A 332 10.41 -2.17 2.50
CA THR A 332 9.66 -1.69 3.65
C THR A 332 8.53 -0.74 3.26
N TYR A 333 8.32 -0.48 1.97
CA TYR A 333 7.36 0.53 1.51
C TYR A 333 5.97 -0.02 1.14
N TYR A 334 5.80 -1.33 0.93
CA TYR A 334 4.53 -1.97 0.58
C TYR A 334 4.53 -3.48 0.79
#